data_AF-A0AA39XN45-F1
#
_entry.id   AF-A0AA39XN45-F1
#
_cell.length_a   1.000
_cell.length_b   1.000
_cell.length_c   1.000
_cell.angle_alpha   90.00
_cell.angle_beta   90.00
_cell.angle_gamma   90.00
#
_symmetry.space_group_name_H-M   'P 1'
#
loop_
_entity.id
_entity.type
_entity.pdbx_description
1 polymer ?
#
loop_
_entity_poly.entity_id
_entity_poly.type
_entity_poly.pdbx_seq_one_letter_code
_entity_poly.pdbx_strand_id
1 'polypeptide(L)'
;MTEPSDWRSLLSASERYDNIQRLTQTAAAAGLSQTAFAIENEAYKSATTREEYDDACRLSSDVAITSAPASQSQGAHGSTDDEDSNNGMSIGQYQNCHYVASGVTAEVYRSKDRALKVIVETRDIEPHSPAREAKILGLLKGPCISLLETFRDQEQRFVLVFPYMPLTLANLLEQGPLPKARIRLVFNDLFKALHNIHSQGIIHRDIKPSAILLASLNGPAYLSDFGTAWHPTLSAASEPADAKILDIGTGPYRAPEALFGNKSYGPPVDMWGAGVMLAECCSRPPKPLFESRAVHEDGNQLGLILSIFKTIGSPTRETWPEAASFKTPPFDMYRAFDHRPWDVVLPDVTPDWRELIAALVRYDSGRATAEQVSYTIGSKFADVFSNINPLSRPWDIVLCKIHKP
;
A
#
# COMPACT_ATOMS: atom_id res chain seq x y z
N MET A 1 43.46 15.31 -12.28
CA MET A 1 43.36 14.20 -11.32
C MET A 1 41.91 14.16 -10.87
N THR A 2 41.15 13.18 -11.34
CA THR A 2 39.75 12.97 -10.97
C THR A 2 39.70 12.43 -9.55
N GLU A 3 38.95 13.10 -8.66
CA GLU A 3 38.58 12.58 -7.34
C GLU A 3 38.10 11.13 -7.48
N PRO A 4 38.55 10.18 -6.65
CA PRO A 4 38.01 8.83 -6.67
C PRO A 4 36.51 8.91 -6.34
N SER A 5 35.68 8.47 -7.28
CA SER A 5 34.23 8.40 -7.12
C SER A 5 33.91 7.63 -5.84
N ASP A 6 33.25 8.27 -4.88
CA ASP A 6 32.76 7.60 -3.67
C ASP A 6 31.77 6.52 -4.10
N TRP A 7 32.17 5.25 -3.93
CA TRP A 7 31.39 4.11 -4.36
C TRP A 7 30.03 4.04 -3.65
N ARG A 8 29.88 4.70 -2.49
CA ARG A 8 28.59 4.82 -1.77
C ARG A 8 27.57 5.64 -2.53
N SER A 9 28.01 6.62 -3.32
CA SER A 9 27.13 7.42 -4.18
C SER A 9 26.64 6.65 -5.41
N LEU A 10 27.33 5.55 -5.74
CA LEU A 10 26.98 4.64 -6.82
C LEU A 10 26.14 3.44 -6.34
N LEU A 11 25.98 3.26 -5.01
CA LEU A 11 25.06 2.28 -4.45
C LEU A 11 23.63 2.75 -4.60
N SER A 12 22.84 2.02 -5.38
CA SER A 12 21.40 2.19 -5.39
C SER A 12 20.76 1.58 -4.12
N ALA A 13 19.61 2.13 -3.72
CA ALA A 13 18.81 1.55 -2.64
C ALA A 13 18.37 0.10 -2.95
N SER A 14 18.21 -0.24 -4.24
CA SER A 14 17.88 -1.60 -4.69
C SER A 14 19.02 -2.59 -4.38
N GLU A 15 20.27 -2.23 -4.67
CA GLU A 15 21.42 -3.10 -4.40
C GLU A 15 21.61 -3.36 -2.90
N ARG A 16 21.41 -2.32 -2.08
CA ARG A 16 21.43 -2.46 -0.61
C ARG A 16 20.34 -3.39 -0.12
N TYR A 17 19.13 -3.25 -0.67
CA TYR A 17 18.00 -4.11 -0.34
C TYR A 17 18.27 -5.57 -0.73
N ASP A 18 18.85 -5.82 -1.90
CA ASP A 18 19.23 -7.17 -2.34
C ASP A 18 20.28 -7.81 -1.42
N ASN A 19 21.23 -7.00 -0.94
CA ASN A 19 22.22 -7.44 0.05
C ASN A 19 21.55 -7.81 1.39
N ILE A 20 20.62 -6.99 1.88
CA ILE A 20 19.87 -7.25 3.12
C ILE A 20 19.01 -8.52 2.98
N GLN A 21 18.35 -8.74 1.85
CA GLN A 21 17.55 -9.95 1.61
C GLN A 21 18.41 -11.21 1.57
N ARG A 22 19.57 -11.15 0.90
CA ARG A 22 20.55 -12.25 0.90
C ARG A 22 21.04 -12.55 2.31
N LEU A 23 21.43 -11.52 3.07
CA LEU A 23 21.85 -11.66 4.47
C LEU A 23 20.72 -12.19 5.38
N THR A 24 19.46 -11.88 5.08
CA THR A 24 18.30 -12.38 5.85
C THR A 24 18.15 -13.89 5.69
N GLN A 25 18.32 -14.41 4.48
CA GLN A 25 18.29 -15.85 4.21
C GLN A 25 19.44 -16.58 4.92
N THR A 26 20.63 -15.98 4.92
CA THR A 26 21.83 -16.55 5.56
C THR A 26 21.77 -16.47 7.10
N ALA A 27 21.34 -15.35 7.67
CA ALA A 27 21.23 -15.15 9.12
C ALA A 27 20.17 -16.07 9.74
N ALA A 28 19.06 -16.31 9.04
CA ALA A 28 18.03 -17.27 9.45
C ALA A 28 18.57 -18.72 9.46
N ALA A 29 19.44 -19.07 8.51
CA ALA A 29 20.09 -20.39 8.46
C ALA A 29 21.20 -20.55 9.52
N ALA A 30 21.86 -19.45 9.91
CA ALA A 30 23.01 -19.44 10.82
C ALA A 30 22.65 -19.14 12.30
N GLY A 31 21.39 -18.83 12.62
CA GLY A 31 20.95 -18.54 13.99
C GLY A 31 21.60 -17.31 14.62
N LEU A 32 22.01 -16.33 13.80
CA LEU A 32 22.67 -15.11 14.26
C LEU A 32 21.70 -14.20 15.02
N SER A 33 22.13 -13.63 16.15
CA SER A 33 21.33 -12.69 16.95
C SER A 33 21.25 -11.28 16.33
N GLN A 34 22.13 -10.95 15.39
CA GLN A 34 22.14 -9.66 14.69
C GLN A 34 21.24 -9.73 13.45
N THR A 35 20.46 -8.66 13.23
CA THR A 35 19.58 -8.59 12.05
C THR A 35 20.41 -8.39 10.78
N ALA A 36 19.97 -8.97 9.66
CA ALA A 36 20.61 -8.82 8.35
C ALA A 36 20.86 -7.36 7.94
N PHE A 37 20.00 -6.46 8.42
CA PHE A 37 20.15 -5.02 8.28
C PHE A 37 21.33 -4.44 9.08
N ALA A 38 21.55 -4.90 10.31
CA ALA A 38 22.69 -4.45 11.12
C ALA A 38 24.02 -4.86 10.46
N ILE A 39 24.07 -6.06 9.90
CA ILE A 39 25.23 -6.61 9.18
C ILE A 39 25.51 -5.78 7.91
N GLU A 40 24.49 -5.52 7.09
CA GLU A 40 24.66 -4.71 5.87
C GLU A 40 25.04 -3.26 6.19
N ASN A 41 24.42 -2.66 7.22
CA ASN A 41 24.68 -1.27 7.59
C ASN A 41 26.07 -1.09 8.21
N GLU A 42 26.57 -2.08 8.95
CA GLU A 42 27.95 -2.12 9.42
C GLU A 42 28.93 -2.26 8.26
N ALA A 43 28.67 -3.14 7.30
CA ALA A 43 29.44 -3.27 6.06
C ALA A 43 29.45 -1.95 5.26
N TYR A 44 28.30 -1.30 5.11
CA TYR A 44 28.17 -0.03 4.39
C TYR A 44 28.97 1.10 5.05
N LYS A 45 29.05 1.12 6.38
CA LYS A 45 29.79 2.15 7.14
C LYS A 45 31.28 1.87 7.24
N SER A 46 31.68 0.61 7.36
CA SER A 46 33.07 0.22 7.62
C SER A 46 33.90 0.01 6.35
N ALA A 47 33.28 -0.41 5.24
CA ALA A 47 34.02 -0.71 4.00
C ALA A 47 34.66 0.55 3.39
N THR A 48 35.91 0.46 3.00
CA THR A 48 36.63 1.56 2.34
C THR A 48 36.46 1.50 0.82
N THR A 49 36.17 0.33 0.27
CA THR A 49 35.92 0.10 -1.17
C THR A 49 34.61 -0.64 -1.43
N ARG A 50 34.11 -0.59 -2.68
CA ARG A 50 32.90 -1.35 -3.10
C ARG A 50 33.10 -2.86 -2.96
N GLU A 51 34.30 -3.34 -3.26
CA GLU A 51 34.65 -4.76 -3.19
C GLU A 51 34.59 -5.27 -1.75
N GLU A 52 35.15 -4.51 -0.79
CA GLU A 52 35.03 -4.84 0.64
C GLU A 52 33.58 -4.88 1.13
N TYR A 53 32.74 -3.97 0.65
CA TYR A 53 31.31 -3.95 0.97
C TYR A 53 30.57 -5.16 0.40
N ASP A 54 30.82 -5.49 -0.88
CA ASP A 54 30.18 -6.62 -1.55
C ASP A 54 30.63 -7.96 -0.91
N ASP A 55 31.89 -8.07 -0.51
CA ASP A 55 32.43 -9.24 0.19
C ASP A 55 31.83 -9.40 1.58
N ALA A 56 31.72 -8.32 2.37
CA ALA A 56 31.06 -8.35 3.67
C ALA A 56 29.58 -8.76 3.58
N CYS A 57 28.90 -8.38 2.48
CA CYS A 57 27.52 -8.81 2.21
C CYS A 57 27.41 -10.24 1.67
N ARG A 58 28.51 -10.87 1.23
CA ARG A 58 28.57 -12.23 0.68
C ARG A 58 29.07 -13.27 1.70
N LEU A 59 30.06 -12.93 2.54
CA LEU A 59 30.81 -13.86 3.40
C LEU A 59 30.09 -14.34 4.67
N SER A 60 28.82 -13.97 4.89
CA SER A 60 28.02 -14.50 6.01
C SER A 60 27.74 -16.01 5.91
N SER A 61 28.11 -16.69 4.82
CA SER A 61 27.95 -18.15 4.66
C SER A 61 29.09 -18.98 5.24
N ASP A 62 30.29 -18.42 5.46
CA ASP A 62 31.50 -19.25 5.73
C ASP A 62 32.15 -19.04 7.11
N VAL A 63 31.64 -18.16 7.97
CA VAL A 63 32.20 -17.93 9.33
C VAL A 63 31.52 -18.79 10.41
N ALA A 64 30.52 -19.61 10.06
CA ALA A 64 29.84 -20.50 11.01
C ALA A 64 30.57 -21.83 11.32
N ILE A 65 31.81 -22.01 10.85
CA ILE A 65 32.66 -23.16 11.21
C ILE A 65 34.05 -22.64 11.57
N THR A 66 34.23 -22.18 12.81
CA THR A 66 35.42 -22.45 13.66
C THR A 66 35.35 -21.60 14.94
N SER A 67 35.70 -22.25 16.05
CA SER A 67 35.85 -21.73 17.43
C SER A 67 34.62 -21.75 18.34
N ALA A 68 34.18 -22.96 18.68
CA ALA A 68 33.74 -23.24 20.05
C ALA A 68 34.85 -24.02 20.78
N PRO A 69 35.33 -23.59 21.96
CA PRO A 69 35.87 -24.50 22.95
C PRO A 69 34.73 -24.96 23.87
N ALA A 70 34.71 -26.27 24.10
CA ALA A 70 33.78 -26.98 24.96
C ALA A 70 33.80 -26.49 26.41
N SER A 71 32.64 -26.52 27.06
CA SER A 71 32.52 -26.67 28.52
C SER A 71 31.23 -27.41 28.84
N GLN A 72 31.39 -28.53 29.54
CA GLN A 72 30.34 -29.49 29.85
C GLN A 72 29.42 -29.02 30.99
N SER A 73 28.17 -29.45 30.85
CA SER A 73 27.07 -29.65 31.82
C SER A 73 27.41 -29.63 33.32
N GLN A 74 26.51 -29.03 34.12
CA GLN A 74 25.57 -29.73 35.03
C GLN A 74 24.90 -28.75 36.01
N GLY A 75 23.63 -29.00 36.37
CA GLY A 75 23.06 -28.54 37.65
C GLY A 75 21.67 -27.91 37.57
N ALA A 76 20.71 -28.55 38.23
CA ALA A 76 19.30 -28.20 38.30
C ALA A 76 18.95 -27.17 39.39
N HIS A 77 17.65 -26.81 39.42
CA HIS A 77 16.82 -26.27 40.52
C HIS A 77 16.55 -24.75 40.61
N GLY A 78 15.24 -24.43 40.69
CA GLY A 78 14.71 -23.44 41.64
C GLY A 78 14.30 -22.07 41.10
N SER A 79 12.99 -21.88 40.97
CA SER A 79 12.20 -20.63 41.15
C SER A 79 12.94 -19.29 41.30
N THR A 80 12.58 -18.29 40.50
CA THR A 80 11.78 -17.10 40.86
C THR A 80 11.87 -16.08 39.72
N ASP A 81 10.77 -15.35 39.52
CA ASP A 81 10.60 -14.05 38.85
C ASP A 81 11.83 -13.46 38.13
N ASP A 82 11.70 -13.23 36.82
CA ASP A 82 12.48 -12.18 36.15
C ASP A 82 11.59 -11.42 35.16
N GLU A 83 11.24 -10.20 35.57
CA GLU A 83 10.67 -9.13 34.78
C GLU A 83 11.64 -8.68 33.67
N ASP A 84 11.09 -8.33 32.51
CA ASP A 84 11.51 -7.24 31.62
C ASP A 84 13.01 -6.86 31.58
N SER A 85 13.76 -7.44 30.63
CA SER A 85 14.87 -6.69 30.02
C SER A 85 14.30 -5.73 28.96
N ASN A 86 13.79 -4.61 29.46
CA ASN A 86 13.10 -3.55 28.72
C ASN A 86 14.09 -2.67 27.93
N ASN A 87 14.76 -3.24 26.92
CA ASN A 87 15.83 -2.57 26.16
C ASN A 87 15.32 -1.82 24.91
N GLY A 88 14.14 -1.19 24.97
CA GLY A 88 13.62 -0.38 23.86
C GLY A 88 14.27 1.01 23.82
N MET A 89 14.47 1.56 22.62
CA MET A 89 15.10 2.88 22.47
C MET A 89 14.18 4.02 22.93
N SER A 90 14.74 5.19 23.21
CA SER A 90 13.95 6.40 23.50
C SER A 90 13.82 7.27 22.25
N ILE A 91 12.63 7.78 21.98
CA ILE A 91 12.33 8.68 20.85
C ILE A 91 11.54 9.88 21.40
N GLY A 92 12.20 11.02 21.53
CA GLY A 92 11.65 12.18 22.24
C GLY A 92 11.24 11.82 23.67
N GLN A 93 9.97 12.07 24.02
CA GLN A 93 9.40 11.75 25.33
C GLN A 93 8.98 10.28 25.50
N TYR A 94 9.03 9.49 24.43
CA TYR A 94 8.58 8.10 24.43
C TYR A 94 9.74 7.16 24.78
N GLN A 95 9.53 6.33 25.79
CA GLN A 95 10.48 5.31 26.24
C GLN A 95 10.06 3.92 25.74
N ASN A 96 10.99 2.97 25.76
CA ASN A 96 10.77 1.58 25.38
C ASN A 96 10.12 1.46 23.99
N CYS A 97 10.68 2.18 23.02
CA CYS A 97 10.22 2.12 21.63
C CYS A 97 10.79 0.86 20.96
N HIS A 98 9.91 0.01 20.46
CA HIS A 98 10.24 -1.20 19.71
C HIS A 98 9.95 -1.00 18.23
N TYR A 99 10.88 -1.41 17.37
CA TYR A 99 10.68 -1.35 15.93
C TYR A 99 9.48 -2.21 15.49
N VAL A 100 8.66 -1.70 14.56
CA VAL A 100 7.48 -2.38 14.01
C VAL A 100 7.64 -2.62 12.52
N ALA A 101 7.97 -1.57 11.76
CA ALA A 101 8.03 -1.63 10.30
C ALA A 101 8.91 -0.51 9.74
N SER A 102 9.35 -0.66 8.50
CA SER A 102 10.04 0.37 7.72
C SER A 102 9.30 0.57 6.40
N GLY A 103 9.31 1.81 5.93
CA GLY A 103 8.80 2.23 4.64
C GLY A 103 9.81 3.13 3.92
N VAL A 104 9.44 3.63 2.75
CA VAL A 104 10.35 4.38 1.87
C VAL A 104 10.97 5.61 2.54
N THR A 105 10.18 6.34 3.34
CA THR A 105 10.61 7.61 3.95
C THR A 105 10.59 7.60 5.48
N ALA A 106 10.10 6.52 6.10
CA ALA A 106 9.85 6.48 7.53
C ALA A 106 9.99 5.09 8.13
N GLU A 107 10.38 5.06 9.40
CA GLU A 107 10.35 3.87 10.26
C GLU A 107 9.24 4.02 11.29
N VAL A 108 8.58 2.92 11.64
CA VAL A 108 7.50 2.88 12.62
C VAL A 108 7.95 2.13 13.85
N TYR A 109 7.82 2.77 15.00
CA TYR A 109 8.10 2.20 16.31
C TYR A 109 6.82 2.15 17.15
N ARG A 110 6.75 1.20 18.09
CA ARG A 110 5.69 1.10 19.09
C ARG A 110 6.25 1.46 20.46
N SER A 111 5.56 2.33 21.18
CA SER A 111 5.75 2.54 22.61
C SER A 111 4.38 2.43 23.29
N LYS A 112 4.18 1.38 24.11
CA LYS A 112 2.89 1.06 24.75
C LYS A 112 1.73 0.98 23.74
N ASP A 113 0.81 1.95 23.79
CA ASP A 113 -0.39 2.12 22.97
C ASP A 113 -0.20 3.15 21.85
N ARG A 114 1.04 3.58 21.60
CA ARG A 114 1.41 4.57 20.56
C ARG A 114 2.26 3.96 19.47
N ALA A 115 2.01 4.41 18.24
CA ALA A 115 2.87 4.20 17.09
C ALA A 115 3.57 5.53 16.75
N LEU A 116 4.88 5.49 16.58
CA LEU A 116 5.72 6.62 16.22
C LEU A 116 6.24 6.39 14.80
N LYS A 117 5.77 7.19 13.84
CA LYS A 117 6.31 7.24 12.48
C LYS A 117 7.46 8.25 12.47
N VAL A 118 8.68 7.75 12.53
CA VAL A 118 9.93 8.52 12.52
C VAL A 118 10.37 8.70 11.06
N ILE A 119 10.47 9.95 10.61
CA ILE A 119 10.93 10.26 9.26
C ILE A 119 12.45 10.10 9.19
N VAL A 120 12.91 9.18 8.35
CA VAL A 120 14.35 8.85 8.20
C VAL A 120 14.95 9.41 6.91
N GLU A 121 14.14 9.62 5.87
CA GLU A 121 14.54 10.39 4.69
C GLU A 121 14.03 11.82 4.84
N THR A 122 14.95 12.77 4.84
CA THR A 122 14.66 14.18 5.18
C THR A 122 14.39 15.05 3.97
N ARG A 123 14.65 14.55 2.76
CA ARG A 123 14.31 15.26 1.52
C ARG A 123 12.81 15.07 1.24
N ASP A 124 12.10 16.18 1.05
CA ASP A 124 10.76 16.13 0.46
C ASP A 124 10.89 15.56 -0.96
N ILE A 125 10.55 14.29 -1.12
CA ILE A 125 10.50 13.60 -2.42
C ILE A 125 9.03 13.50 -2.77
N GLU A 126 8.51 14.45 -3.55
CA GLU A 126 7.13 14.39 -4.00
C GLU A 126 6.83 13.01 -4.63
N PRO A 127 5.70 12.37 -4.30
CA PRO A 127 4.55 12.89 -3.55
C PRO A 127 4.68 12.83 -2.01
N HIS A 128 5.78 12.31 -1.49
CA HIS A 128 6.04 12.14 -0.06
C HIS A 128 6.54 13.43 0.60
N SER A 129 5.64 14.12 1.28
CA SER A 129 6.00 15.24 2.16
C SER A 129 5.42 15.03 3.57
N PRO A 130 6.25 14.69 4.57
CA PRO A 130 5.79 14.45 5.94
C PRO A 130 5.10 15.66 6.57
N ALA A 131 5.56 16.88 6.24
CA ALA A 131 4.93 18.10 6.72
C ALA A 131 3.53 18.30 6.12
N ARG A 132 3.33 17.93 4.85
CA ARG A 132 2.01 17.93 4.21
C ARG A 132 1.12 16.85 4.79
N GLU A 133 1.64 15.63 4.97
CA GLU A 133 0.93 14.52 5.59
C GLU A 133 0.37 14.93 6.95
N ALA A 134 1.19 15.52 7.83
CA ALA A 134 0.75 15.99 9.14
C ALA A 134 -0.38 17.05 9.05
N LYS A 135 -0.27 18.00 8.12
CA LYS A 135 -1.31 19.01 7.89
C LYS A 135 -2.61 18.41 7.37
N ILE A 136 -2.54 17.46 6.42
CA ILE A 136 -3.70 16.75 5.89
C ILE A 136 -4.38 15.97 7.02
N LEU A 137 -3.63 15.17 7.78
CA LEU A 137 -4.13 14.39 8.91
C LEU A 137 -4.86 15.25 9.95
N GLY A 138 -4.38 16.47 10.21
CA GLY A 138 -5.03 17.42 11.12
C GLY A 138 -6.42 17.91 10.67
N LEU A 139 -6.79 17.72 9.40
CA LEU A 139 -8.11 18.08 8.84
C LEU A 139 -9.11 16.93 8.89
N LEU A 140 -8.64 15.69 9.04
CA LEU A 140 -9.45 14.50 8.77
C LEU A 140 -10.43 14.20 9.90
N LYS A 141 -11.58 13.63 9.52
CA LYS A 141 -12.61 13.14 10.43
C LYS A 141 -13.05 11.73 10.05
N GLY A 142 -13.88 11.12 10.88
CA GLY A 142 -14.41 9.79 10.62
C GLY A 142 -13.33 8.71 10.83
N PRO A 143 -13.46 7.54 10.17
CA PRO A 143 -12.54 6.41 10.37
C PRO A 143 -11.20 6.60 9.62
N CYS A 144 -10.55 7.75 9.79
CA CYS A 144 -9.15 7.97 9.43
C CYS A 144 -8.30 7.85 10.71
N ILE A 145 -7.05 7.39 10.57
CA ILE A 145 -6.13 7.30 11.70
C ILE A 145 -5.89 8.70 12.29
N SER A 146 -6.06 8.83 13.61
CA SER A 146 -5.92 10.13 14.27
C SER A 146 -4.45 10.45 14.52
N LEU A 147 -3.97 11.56 13.99
CA LEU A 147 -2.68 12.13 14.38
C LEU A 147 -2.82 12.74 15.78
N LEU A 148 -2.06 12.22 16.73
CA LEU A 148 -2.12 12.66 18.13
C LEU A 148 -1.23 13.86 18.38
N GLU A 149 0.01 13.80 17.88
CA GLU A 149 0.96 14.88 17.98
C GLU A 149 2.08 14.73 16.94
N THR A 150 2.86 15.80 16.79
CA THR A 150 4.09 15.82 16.01
C THR A 150 5.20 16.50 16.80
N PHE A 151 6.43 16.00 16.71
CA PHE A 151 7.59 16.62 17.34
C PHE A 151 8.87 16.34 16.55
N ARG A 152 9.99 16.93 16.97
CA ARG A 152 11.33 16.53 16.52
C ARG A 152 12.05 15.80 17.65
N ASP A 153 12.59 14.63 17.35
CA ASP A 153 13.31 13.83 18.35
C ASP A 153 14.70 14.40 18.67
N GLN A 154 15.49 13.65 19.46
CA GLN A 154 16.84 14.07 19.85
C GLN A 154 17.79 14.25 18.64
N GLU A 155 17.53 13.55 17.53
CA GLU A 155 18.29 13.60 16.28
C GLU A 155 17.71 14.61 15.28
N GLN A 156 16.76 15.45 15.71
CA GLN A 156 16.02 16.40 14.87
C GLN A 156 15.17 15.75 13.77
N ARG A 157 14.90 14.44 13.84
CA ARG A 157 13.98 13.76 12.91
C ARG A 157 12.55 14.17 13.20
N PHE A 158 11.76 14.40 12.16
CA PHE A 158 10.33 14.68 12.34
C PHE A 158 9.60 13.39 12.70
N VAL A 159 8.73 13.45 13.70
CA VAL A 159 8.00 12.28 14.22
C VAL A 159 6.51 12.59 14.26
N LEU A 160 5.70 11.68 13.71
CA LEU A 160 4.24 11.69 13.82
C LEU A 160 3.81 10.59 14.79
N VAL A 161 2.93 10.91 15.74
CA VAL A 161 2.45 9.96 16.74
C VAL A 161 0.98 9.61 16.48
N PHE A 162 0.68 8.31 16.51
CA PHE A 162 -0.64 7.75 16.26
C PHE A 162 -1.03 6.77 17.38
N PRO A 163 -2.33 6.43 17.53
CA PRO A 163 -2.72 5.23 18.26
C PRO A 163 -2.08 4.00 17.61
N TYR A 164 -1.52 3.10 18.41
CA TYR A 164 -1.01 1.83 17.90
C TYR A 164 -2.16 0.90 17.51
N MET A 165 -2.13 0.44 16.26
CA MET A 165 -3.07 -0.54 15.72
C MET A 165 -2.31 -1.85 15.45
N PRO A 166 -2.61 -2.95 16.17
CA PRO A 166 -1.84 -4.18 16.08
C PRO A 166 -2.09 -4.99 14.80
N LEU A 167 -3.14 -4.68 14.04
CA LEU A 167 -3.55 -5.42 12.87
C LEU A 167 -3.72 -4.51 11.66
N THR A 168 -3.36 -5.02 10.48
CA THR A 168 -3.76 -4.46 9.19
C THR A 168 -4.68 -5.43 8.46
N LEU A 169 -5.45 -4.94 7.48
CA LEU A 169 -6.23 -5.83 6.61
C LEU A 169 -5.31 -6.80 5.84
N ALA A 170 -4.09 -6.37 5.49
CA ALA A 170 -3.08 -7.26 4.90
C ALA A 170 -2.78 -8.47 5.80
N ASN A 171 -2.52 -8.24 7.10
CA ASN A 171 -2.25 -9.33 8.05
C ASN A 171 -3.44 -10.28 8.20
N LEU A 172 -4.67 -9.76 8.08
CA LEU A 172 -5.86 -10.58 8.14
C LEU A 172 -6.03 -11.45 6.88
N LEU A 173 -5.69 -10.94 5.70
CA LEU A 173 -5.77 -11.69 4.43
C LEU A 173 -4.67 -12.77 4.34
N GLU A 174 -3.49 -12.52 4.92
CA GLU A 174 -2.41 -13.51 5.05
C GLU A 174 -2.83 -14.73 5.89
N GLN A 175 -3.70 -14.52 6.88
CA GLN A 175 -4.24 -15.60 7.73
C GLN A 175 -5.35 -16.41 7.03
N GLY A 176 -5.87 -15.93 5.90
CA GLY A 176 -6.84 -16.62 5.06
C GLY A 176 -8.13 -15.82 4.78
N PRO A 177 -9.15 -16.47 4.19
CA PRO A 177 -10.38 -15.80 3.79
C PRO A 177 -11.16 -15.19 4.95
N LEU A 178 -11.63 -13.96 4.77
CA LEU A 178 -12.45 -13.28 5.78
C LEU A 178 -13.94 -13.65 5.68
N PRO A 179 -14.66 -13.65 6.82
CA PRO A 179 -16.12 -13.72 6.80
C PRO A 179 -16.73 -12.52 6.06
N LYS A 180 -17.78 -12.73 5.27
CA LYS A 180 -18.46 -11.65 4.51
C LYS A 180 -18.93 -10.49 5.40
N ALA A 181 -19.37 -10.80 6.63
CA ALA A 181 -19.75 -9.78 7.60
C ALA A 181 -18.56 -8.89 7.98
N ARG A 182 -17.35 -9.46 8.08
CA ARG A 182 -16.13 -8.71 8.39
C ARG A 182 -15.72 -7.81 7.24
N ILE A 183 -15.73 -8.34 6.01
CA ILE A 183 -15.47 -7.55 4.79
C ILE A 183 -16.42 -6.35 4.74
N ARG A 184 -17.71 -6.59 4.98
CA ARG A 184 -18.73 -5.53 5.00
C ARG A 184 -18.42 -4.41 5.99
N LEU A 185 -18.05 -4.74 7.23
CA LEU A 185 -17.73 -3.75 8.25
C LEU A 185 -16.47 -2.94 7.88
N VAL A 186 -15.42 -3.60 7.41
CA VAL A 186 -14.17 -2.94 6.99
C VAL A 186 -14.43 -1.97 5.84
N PHE A 187 -15.17 -2.40 4.82
CA PHE A 187 -15.48 -1.55 3.67
C PHE A 187 -16.46 -0.43 3.99
N ASN A 188 -17.38 -0.63 4.94
CA ASN A 188 -18.23 0.45 5.43
C ASN A 188 -17.42 1.58 6.06
N ASP A 189 -16.46 1.24 6.91
CA ASP A 189 -15.58 2.23 7.53
C ASP A 189 -14.67 2.88 6.48
N LEU A 190 -14.08 2.09 5.56
CA LEU A 190 -13.30 2.63 4.45
C LEU A 190 -14.08 3.64 3.61
N PHE A 191 -15.31 3.32 3.20
CA PHE A 191 -16.10 4.25 2.37
C PHE A 191 -16.54 5.50 3.14
N LYS A 192 -16.74 5.42 4.46
CA LYS A 192 -16.93 6.61 5.29
C LYS A 192 -15.68 7.49 5.33
N ALA A 193 -14.49 6.89 5.45
CA ALA A 193 -13.22 7.62 5.38
C ALA A 193 -13.03 8.27 4.00
N LEU A 194 -13.22 7.49 2.91
CA LEU A 194 -13.10 7.99 1.54
C LEU A 194 -14.10 9.11 1.27
N HIS A 195 -15.36 8.99 1.68
CA HIS A 195 -16.34 10.05 1.55
C HIS A 195 -15.89 11.32 2.29
N ASN A 196 -15.36 11.19 3.51
CA ASN A 196 -14.86 12.33 4.27
C ASN A 196 -13.73 13.06 3.54
N ILE A 197 -12.72 12.35 3.04
CA ILE A 197 -11.58 12.98 2.37
C ILE A 197 -11.94 13.51 0.98
N HIS A 198 -12.76 12.78 0.22
CA HIS A 198 -13.18 13.16 -1.13
C HIS A 198 -14.09 14.40 -1.12
N SER A 199 -14.93 14.57 -0.10
CA SER A 199 -15.76 15.79 0.08
C SER A 199 -14.91 17.06 0.26
N GLN A 200 -13.65 16.92 0.66
CA GLN A 200 -12.68 18.01 0.80
C GLN A 200 -11.75 18.13 -0.42
N GLY A 201 -11.94 17.30 -1.45
CA GLY A 201 -11.07 17.23 -2.62
C GLY A 201 -9.73 16.54 -2.37
N ILE A 202 -9.53 15.92 -1.21
CA ILE A 202 -8.32 15.17 -0.87
C ILE A 202 -8.36 13.82 -1.58
N ILE A 203 -7.24 13.41 -2.16
CA ILE A 203 -7.06 12.12 -2.82
C ILE A 203 -6.03 11.32 -2.03
N HIS A 204 -6.36 10.10 -1.60
CA HIS A 204 -5.46 9.28 -0.79
C HIS A 204 -4.26 8.77 -1.61
N ARG A 205 -4.50 8.34 -2.85
CA ARG A 205 -3.53 7.88 -3.85
C ARG A 205 -2.83 6.55 -3.57
N ASP A 206 -2.97 5.97 -2.37
CA ASP A 206 -2.39 4.65 -2.05
C ASP A 206 -3.32 3.72 -1.26
N ILE A 207 -4.53 3.47 -1.78
CA ILE A 207 -5.47 2.52 -1.17
C ILE A 207 -5.01 1.07 -1.39
N LYS A 208 -4.72 0.36 -0.30
CA LYS A 208 -4.25 -1.03 -0.27
C LYS A 208 -4.50 -1.68 1.10
N PRO A 209 -4.45 -3.03 1.24
CA PRO A 209 -4.73 -3.71 2.50
C PRO A 209 -3.88 -3.24 3.70
N SER A 210 -2.61 -2.91 3.49
CA SER A 210 -1.73 -2.45 4.59
C SER A 210 -2.05 -1.03 5.08
N ALA A 211 -2.79 -0.23 4.29
CA ALA A 211 -3.27 1.09 4.69
C ALA A 211 -4.52 1.03 5.59
N ILE A 212 -5.14 -0.14 5.75
CA ILE A 212 -6.35 -0.33 6.56
C ILE A 212 -5.97 -0.94 7.91
N LEU A 213 -6.01 -0.12 8.96
CA LEU A 213 -5.59 -0.49 10.32
C LEU A 213 -6.78 -0.88 11.20
N LEU A 214 -6.57 -1.82 12.12
CA LEU A 214 -7.60 -2.30 13.04
C LEU A 214 -7.03 -2.46 14.45
N ALA A 215 -7.76 -1.95 15.45
CA ALA A 215 -7.40 -2.10 16.86
C ALA A 215 -7.56 -3.56 17.36
N SER A 216 -8.46 -4.32 16.72
CA SER A 216 -8.71 -5.73 17.03
C SER A 216 -9.40 -6.43 15.86
N LEU A 217 -9.44 -7.77 15.89
CA LEU A 217 -10.09 -8.62 14.86
C LEU A 217 -11.54 -8.23 14.56
N ASN A 218 -12.26 -7.70 15.55
CA ASN A 218 -13.67 -7.30 15.43
C ASN A 218 -13.88 -5.78 15.55
N GLY A 219 -12.81 -5.00 15.77
CA GLY A 219 -12.88 -3.55 15.93
C GLY A 219 -13.19 -2.81 14.62
N PRO A 220 -13.43 -1.48 14.68
CA PRO A 220 -13.56 -0.66 13.48
C PRO A 220 -12.26 -0.64 12.68
N ALA A 221 -12.38 -0.35 11.38
CA ALA A 221 -11.23 -0.16 10.50
C ALA A 221 -10.92 1.33 10.34
N TYR A 222 -9.64 1.67 10.20
CA TYR A 222 -9.16 3.05 10.02
C TYR A 222 -8.27 3.15 8.79
N LEU A 223 -8.55 4.13 7.93
CA LEU A 223 -7.68 4.48 6.81
C LEU A 223 -6.44 5.22 7.32
N SER A 224 -5.27 4.80 6.87
CA SER A 224 -3.95 5.33 7.26
C SER A 224 -3.04 5.52 6.05
N ASP A 225 -1.84 6.05 6.31
CA ASP A 225 -0.80 6.32 5.31
C ASP A 225 -1.15 7.40 4.28
N PHE A 226 -1.29 8.63 4.79
CA PHE A 226 -1.53 9.82 3.98
C PHE A 226 -0.22 10.41 3.41
N GLY A 227 0.88 9.63 3.45
CA GLY A 227 2.20 10.08 3.01
C GLY A 227 2.24 10.48 1.54
N THR A 228 1.38 9.87 0.71
CA THR A 228 1.23 10.23 -0.70
C THR A 228 -0.01 11.08 -0.96
N ALA A 229 -0.79 11.52 0.02
CA ALA A 229 -2.07 12.17 -0.27
C ALA A 229 -1.92 13.50 -1.01
N TRP A 230 -2.84 13.80 -1.94
CA TRP A 230 -2.92 15.08 -2.63
C TRP A 230 -4.03 15.94 -2.04
N HIS A 231 -3.78 17.22 -1.82
CA HIS A 231 -4.76 18.18 -1.32
C HIS A 231 -4.79 19.43 -2.21
N PRO A 232 -5.98 19.96 -2.57
CA PRO A 232 -6.12 21.05 -3.54
C PRO A 232 -5.37 22.33 -3.21
N THR A 233 -5.27 22.70 -1.92
CA THR A 233 -4.49 23.85 -1.47
C THR A 233 -3.06 23.49 -1.02
N LEU A 234 -2.90 22.47 -0.17
CA LEU A 234 -1.58 22.13 0.43
C LEU A 234 -0.59 21.52 -0.56
N SER A 235 -1.07 20.94 -1.68
CA SER A 235 -0.21 20.37 -2.74
C SER A 235 0.00 21.31 -3.92
N ALA A 236 -0.87 22.30 -4.15
CA ALA A 236 -0.89 23.07 -5.41
C ALA A 236 0.43 23.75 -5.79
N ALA A 237 1.24 24.15 -4.80
CA ALA A 237 2.51 24.82 -5.06
C ALA A 237 3.58 23.91 -5.69
N SER A 238 3.62 22.63 -5.31
CA SER A 238 4.59 21.65 -5.83
C SER A 238 3.99 20.65 -6.79
N GLU A 239 2.69 20.43 -6.70
CA GLU A 239 1.93 19.47 -7.51
C GLU A 239 0.56 20.07 -7.90
N PRO A 240 0.50 20.89 -8.97
CA PRO A 240 -0.74 21.47 -9.47
C PRO A 240 -1.78 20.43 -9.91
N ALA A 241 -3.07 20.81 -9.91
CA ALA A 241 -4.17 19.90 -10.15
C ALA A 241 -4.18 19.24 -11.55
N ASP A 242 -3.61 19.89 -12.55
CA ASP A 242 -3.49 19.42 -13.94
C ASP A 242 -2.13 18.76 -14.24
N ALA A 243 -1.21 18.76 -13.27
CA ALA A 243 0.16 18.30 -13.41
C ALA A 243 0.56 17.29 -12.31
N LYS A 244 -0.41 16.50 -11.81
CA LYS A 244 -0.16 15.52 -10.75
C LYS A 244 0.86 14.44 -11.15
N ILE A 245 1.59 13.96 -10.15
CA ILE A 245 2.56 12.88 -10.22
C ILE A 245 1.82 11.59 -10.48
N LEU A 246 2.34 10.82 -11.44
CA LEU A 246 1.71 9.59 -11.88
C LEU A 246 2.16 8.38 -11.06
N ASP A 247 3.32 8.46 -10.41
CA ASP A 247 3.89 7.38 -9.61
C ASP A 247 3.23 7.29 -8.23
N ILE A 248 1.99 6.84 -8.27
CA ILE A 248 1.09 6.68 -7.14
C ILE A 248 0.44 5.31 -7.19
N GLY A 249 -0.03 4.84 -6.04
CA GLY A 249 -0.66 3.53 -5.89
C GLY A 249 0.34 2.38 -5.91
N THR A 250 0.13 1.41 -5.03
CA THR A 250 0.99 0.23 -4.90
C THR A 250 0.52 -0.91 -5.79
N GLY A 251 1.38 -1.39 -6.69
CA GLY A 251 1.21 -2.64 -7.44
C GLY A 251 -0.19 -2.82 -8.04
N PRO A 252 -0.95 -3.86 -7.65
CA PRO A 252 -2.22 -4.21 -8.29
C PRO A 252 -3.37 -3.22 -8.06
N TYR A 253 -3.25 -2.31 -7.09
CA TYR A 253 -4.31 -1.35 -6.74
C TYR A 253 -4.24 -0.05 -7.56
N ARG A 254 -3.24 0.09 -8.45
CA ARG A 254 -3.02 1.31 -9.23
C ARG A 254 -4.08 1.45 -10.33
N ALA A 255 -4.69 2.64 -10.40
CA ALA A 255 -5.77 2.95 -11.33
C ALA A 255 -5.26 3.13 -12.77
N PRO A 256 -6.03 2.73 -13.79
CA PRO A 256 -5.58 2.73 -15.18
C PRO A 256 -5.29 4.14 -15.70
N GLU A 257 -6.03 5.17 -15.30
CA GLU A 257 -5.79 6.56 -15.71
C GLU A 257 -4.39 7.05 -15.31
N ALA A 258 -3.87 6.61 -14.15
CA ALA A 258 -2.51 6.94 -13.73
C ALA A 258 -1.47 6.18 -14.57
N LEU A 259 -1.75 4.93 -14.94
CA LEU A 259 -0.90 4.10 -15.81
C LEU A 259 -0.80 4.66 -17.24
N PHE A 260 -1.89 5.26 -17.74
CA PHE A 260 -1.94 5.91 -19.06
C PHE A 260 -1.59 7.41 -19.03
N GLY A 261 -1.04 7.88 -17.90
CA GLY A 261 -0.40 9.20 -17.81
C GLY A 261 -1.36 10.38 -17.70
N ASN A 262 -2.62 10.17 -17.28
CA ASN A 262 -3.54 11.25 -17.02
C ASN A 262 -3.13 12.01 -15.75
N LYS A 263 -2.53 13.20 -15.89
CA LYS A 263 -2.11 14.04 -14.76
C LYS A 263 -3.24 14.82 -14.08
N SER A 264 -4.45 14.78 -14.62
CA SER A 264 -5.65 15.42 -14.06
C SER A 264 -6.53 14.43 -13.30
N TYR A 265 -5.99 13.29 -12.86
CA TYR A 265 -6.76 12.31 -12.08
C TYR A 265 -7.32 12.91 -10.79
N GLY A 266 -8.41 12.31 -10.30
CA GLY A 266 -9.18 12.77 -9.14
C GLY A 266 -9.51 11.63 -8.16
N PRO A 267 -10.47 11.85 -7.25
CA PRO A 267 -10.95 10.84 -6.29
C PRO A 267 -11.26 9.44 -6.82
N PRO A 268 -11.72 9.24 -8.09
CA PRO A 268 -11.98 7.91 -8.63
C PRO A 268 -10.79 6.93 -8.60
N VAL A 269 -9.54 7.41 -8.49
CA VAL A 269 -8.36 6.51 -8.34
C VAL A 269 -8.41 5.71 -7.04
N ASP A 270 -8.91 6.32 -5.96
CA ASP A 270 -9.05 5.65 -4.65
C ASP A 270 -10.18 4.63 -4.70
N MET A 271 -11.26 4.94 -5.43
CA MET A 271 -12.40 4.03 -5.60
C MET A 271 -12.02 2.78 -6.40
N TRP A 272 -11.12 2.91 -7.38
CA TRP A 272 -10.53 1.76 -8.08
C TRP A 272 -9.74 0.88 -7.12
N GLY A 273 -8.81 1.46 -6.35
CA GLY A 273 -8.03 0.72 -5.36
C GLY A 273 -8.92 0.00 -4.34
N ALA A 274 -9.99 0.66 -3.87
CA ALA A 274 -10.99 0.05 -3.00
C ALA A 274 -11.73 -1.12 -3.68
N GLY A 275 -12.13 -0.98 -4.95
CA GLY A 275 -12.77 -2.06 -5.71
C GLY A 275 -11.87 -3.28 -5.91
N VAL A 276 -10.58 -3.06 -6.22
CA VAL A 276 -9.59 -4.13 -6.34
C VAL A 276 -9.37 -4.85 -5.01
N MET A 277 -9.20 -4.09 -3.93
CA MET A 277 -9.07 -4.63 -2.58
C MET A 277 -10.33 -5.40 -2.13
N LEU A 278 -11.51 -4.95 -2.57
CA LEU A 278 -12.76 -5.65 -2.27
C LEU A 278 -12.84 -7.01 -2.97
N ALA A 279 -12.44 -7.05 -4.24
CA ALA A 279 -12.37 -8.28 -5.01
C ALA A 279 -11.39 -9.28 -4.40
N GLU A 280 -10.23 -8.81 -3.93
CA GLU A 280 -9.27 -9.63 -3.20
C GLU A 280 -9.87 -10.23 -1.92
N CYS A 281 -10.52 -9.40 -1.10
CA CYS A 281 -11.16 -9.85 0.13
C CYS A 281 -12.27 -10.89 -0.11
N CYS A 282 -12.98 -10.79 -1.24
CA CYS A 282 -14.04 -11.72 -1.61
C CYS A 282 -13.53 -13.03 -2.23
N SER A 283 -12.28 -13.07 -2.69
CA SER A 283 -11.68 -14.22 -3.37
C SER A 283 -11.23 -15.30 -2.37
N ARG A 284 -11.23 -16.56 -2.80
CA ARG A 284 -10.80 -17.71 -2.00
C ARG A 284 -9.84 -18.61 -2.79
N PRO A 285 -8.53 -18.66 -2.45
CA PRO A 285 -7.86 -17.83 -1.42
C PRO A 285 -7.85 -16.34 -1.78
N PRO A 286 -7.61 -15.43 -0.81
CA PRO A 286 -7.42 -14.01 -1.10
C PRO A 286 -6.27 -13.83 -2.10
N LYS A 287 -6.55 -13.12 -3.18
CA LYS A 287 -5.57 -12.77 -4.21
C LYS A 287 -5.98 -11.46 -4.86
N PRO A 288 -5.04 -10.51 -5.10
CA PRO A 288 -5.34 -9.30 -5.85
C PRO A 288 -5.98 -9.62 -7.21
N LEU A 289 -6.97 -8.81 -7.61
CA LEU A 289 -7.69 -8.98 -8.88
C LEU A 289 -6.78 -8.88 -10.11
N PHE A 290 -5.74 -8.06 -10.00
CA PHE A 290 -4.74 -7.86 -11.03
C PHE A 290 -3.37 -8.31 -10.54
N GLU A 291 -2.53 -8.78 -11.46
CA GLU A 291 -1.18 -9.23 -11.17
C GLU A 291 -0.20 -8.10 -11.49
N SER A 292 0.65 -7.77 -10.52
CA SER A 292 1.81 -6.87 -10.67
C SER A 292 3.07 -7.70 -10.48
N ARG A 293 4.00 -7.70 -11.43
CA ARG A 293 5.30 -8.38 -11.26
C ARG A 293 6.19 -7.58 -10.30
N ALA A 294 7.14 -8.24 -9.64
CA ALA A 294 8.07 -7.60 -8.72
C ALA A 294 8.98 -6.58 -9.43
N VAL A 295 9.47 -5.62 -8.64
CA VAL A 295 10.01 -4.27 -9.00
C VAL A 295 11.23 -4.25 -9.95
N HIS A 296 11.83 -5.39 -10.30
CA HIS A 296 13.13 -5.44 -11.01
C HIS A 296 13.07 -5.51 -12.54
N GLU A 297 11.95 -5.19 -13.17
CA GLU A 297 11.89 -5.04 -14.63
C GLU A 297 11.25 -3.69 -14.96
N ASP A 298 11.91 -2.91 -15.82
CA ASP A 298 11.43 -1.65 -16.44
C ASP A 298 10.11 -1.81 -17.26
N GLY A 299 9.36 -2.91 -17.04
CA GLY A 299 8.07 -3.28 -17.64
C GLY A 299 6.93 -3.52 -16.63
N ASN A 300 7.05 -3.11 -15.35
CA ASN A 300 6.03 -3.34 -14.31
C ASN A 300 4.64 -2.74 -14.65
N GLN A 301 4.60 -1.50 -15.15
CA GLN A 301 3.33 -0.85 -15.53
C GLN A 301 2.67 -1.54 -16.71
N LEU A 302 3.44 -1.98 -17.70
CA LEU A 302 2.90 -2.72 -18.85
C LEU A 302 2.36 -4.09 -18.44
N GLY A 303 3.06 -4.78 -17.53
CA GLY A 303 2.59 -6.03 -16.95
C GLY A 303 1.23 -5.87 -16.26
N LEU A 304 1.08 -4.83 -15.45
CA LEU A 304 -0.18 -4.49 -14.79
C LEU A 304 -1.27 -4.10 -15.80
N ILE A 305 -0.96 -3.25 -16.79
CA ILE A 305 -1.90 -2.88 -17.87
C ILE A 305 -2.42 -4.15 -18.59
N LEU A 306 -1.52 -5.05 -18.98
CA LEU A 306 -1.88 -6.30 -19.62
C LEU A 306 -2.70 -7.21 -18.71
N SER A 307 -2.43 -7.22 -17.40
CA SER A 307 -3.23 -7.95 -16.43
C SER A 307 -4.65 -7.39 -16.36
N ILE A 308 -4.80 -6.07 -16.25
CA ILE A 308 -6.11 -5.40 -16.26
C ILE A 308 -6.87 -5.77 -17.54
N PHE A 309 -6.23 -5.66 -18.70
CA PHE A 309 -6.89 -5.94 -19.99
C PHE A 309 -7.31 -7.40 -20.13
N LYS A 310 -6.47 -8.35 -19.68
CA LYS A 310 -6.82 -9.78 -19.67
C LYS A 310 -7.97 -10.11 -18.71
N THR A 311 -8.12 -9.34 -17.64
CA THR A 311 -9.10 -9.59 -16.60
C THR A 311 -10.46 -8.99 -16.94
N ILE A 312 -10.52 -7.71 -17.33
CA ILE A 312 -11.79 -6.99 -17.58
C ILE A 312 -12.04 -6.61 -19.06
N GLY A 313 -11.11 -6.95 -19.96
CA GLY A 313 -11.16 -6.59 -21.39
C GLY A 313 -10.36 -5.33 -21.70
N SER A 314 -9.99 -5.13 -22.96
CA SER A 314 -9.33 -3.90 -23.41
C SER A 314 -10.32 -2.72 -23.45
N PRO A 315 -9.91 -1.50 -23.07
CA PRO A 315 -10.79 -0.35 -23.15
C PRO A 315 -11.08 0.01 -24.60
N THR A 316 -12.32 0.41 -24.87
CA THR A 316 -12.76 1.01 -26.13
C THR A 316 -13.13 2.47 -25.91
N ARG A 317 -13.40 3.20 -27.00
CA ARG A 317 -13.85 4.60 -26.94
C ARG A 317 -15.20 4.75 -26.23
N GLU A 318 -16.01 3.70 -26.22
CA GLU A 318 -17.29 3.64 -25.53
C GLU A 318 -17.11 3.35 -24.03
N THR A 319 -16.20 2.45 -23.66
CA THR A 319 -15.99 2.08 -22.24
C THR A 319 -15.12 3.09 -21.49
N TRP A 320 -14.33 3.89 -22.19
CA TRP A 320 -13.44 4.88 -21.59
C TRP A 320 -13.31 6.16 -22.43
N PRO A 321 -14.40 6.91 -22.68
CA PRO A 321 -14.40 8.04 -23.60
C PRO A 321 -13.36 9.12 -23.25
N GLU A 322 -13.08 9.33 -21.96
CA GLU A 322 -12.13 10.34 -21.48
C GLU A 322 -10.69 10.05 -21.93
N ALA A 323 -10.33 8.77 -22.12
CA ALA A 323 -8.99 8.39 -22.52
C ALA A 323 -8.64 8.76 -23.97
N ALA A 324 -9.62 9.19 -24.78
CA ALA A 324 -9.37 9.75 -26.11
C ALA A 324 -8.56 11.06 -26.06
N SER A 325 -8.63 11.75 -24.92
CA SER A 325 -7.88 12.99 -24.68
C SER A 325 -6.50 12.76 -24.07
N PHE A 326 -6.14 11.53 -23.72
CA PHE A 326 -4.85 11.25 -23.10
C PHE A 326 -3.72 11.40 -24.13
N LYS A 327 -2.51 11.69 -23.64
CA LYS A 327 -1.32 11.80 -24.49
C LYS A 327 -1.04 10.50 -25.27
N THR A 328 -1.36 9.35 -24.67
CA THR A 328 -1.25 8.04 -25.28
C THR A 328 -2.57 7.29 -25.07
N PRO A 329 -3.55 7.44 -25.99
CA PRO A 329 -4.84 6.77 -25.89
C PRO A 329 -4.68 5.25 -25.94
N PRO A 330 -5.44 4.48 -25.14
CA PRO A 330 -5.27 3.04 -25.02
C PRO A 330 -6.01 2.21 -26.09
N PHE A 331 -6.53 2.82 -27.15
CA PHE A 331 -7.56 2.20 -28.02
C PHE A 331 -7.05 1.38 -29.22
N ASP A 332 -5.76 1.43 -29.51
CA ASP A 332 -5.20 0.82 -30.72
C ASP A 332 -3.96 -0.05 -30.38
N MET A 333 -3.95 -0.67 -29.20
CA MET A 333 -2.88 -1.59 -28.82
C MET A 333 -2.96 -2.88 -29.66
N TYR A 334 -1.81 -3.39 -30.11
CA TYR A 334 -1.69 -4.55 -31.00
C TYR A 334 -2.41 -5.83 -30.54
N ARG A 335 -2.79 -5.93 -29.26
CA ARG A 335 -3.53 -7.04 -28.69
C ARG A 335 -4.73 -6.52 -27.90
N ALA A 336 -5.92 -6.67 -28.47
CA ALA A 336 -7.18 -6.46 -27.78
C ALA A 336 -7.59 -7.73 -27.02
N PHE A 337 -8.24 -7.55 -25.88
CA PHE A 337 -8.85 -8.61 -25.09
C PHE A 337 -10.36 -8.36 -24.99
N ASP A 338 -11.15 -9.40 -25.22
CA ASP A 338 -12.61 -9.29 -25.11
C ASP A 338 -13.05 -9.01 -23.67
N HIS A 339 -14.14 -8.27 -23.52
CA HIS A 339 -14.76 -8.03 -22.23
C HIS A 339 -15.18 -9.35 -21.59
N ARG A 340 -14.76 -9.56 -20.34
CA ARG A 340 -15.13 -10.74 -19.55
C ARG A 340 -16.20 -10.37 -18.53
N PRO A 341 -17.35 -11.06 -18.52
CA PRO A 341 -18.40 -10.77 -17.57
C PRO A 341 -17.95 -11.12 -16.14
N TRP A 342 -18.44 -10.37 -15.14
CA TRP A 342 -17.97 -10.48 -13.75
C TRP A 342 -18.25 -11.83 -13.09
N ASP A 343 -19.23 -12.59 -13.58
CA ASP A 343 -19.47 -13.98 -13.18
C ASP A 343 -18.37 -14.95 -13.63
N VAL A 344 -17.69 -14.65 -14.73
CA VAL A 344 -16.51 -15.38 -15.19
C VAL A 344 -15.23 -14.90 -14.50
N VAL A 345 -15.14 -13.60 -14.18
CA VAL A 345 -13.97 -13.04 -13.48
C VAL A 345 -13.94 -13.46 -12.01
N LEU A 346 -15.09 -13.46 -11.34
CA LEU A 346 -15.25 -13.76 -9.92
C LEU A 346 -16.37 -14.81 -9.69
N PRO A 347 -16.18 -16.07 -10.12
CA PRO A 347 -17.24 -17.08 -10.10
C PRO A 347 -17.78 -17.40 -8.70
N ASP A 348 -16.90 -17.37 -7.69
CA ASP A 348 -17.25 -17.73 -6.30
C ASP A 348 -17.82 -16.55 -5.49
N VAL A 349 -17.90 -15.36 -6.10
CA VAL A 349 -18.42 -14.16 -5.46
C VAL A 349 -19.92 -14.04 -5.72
N THR A 350 -20.69 -13.69 -4.69
CA THR A 350 -22.15 -13.50 -4.81
C THR A 350 -22.49 -12.29 -5.71
N PRO A 351 -23.60 -12.33 -6.47
CA PRO A 351 -23.97 -11.28 -7.44
C PRO A 351 -23.90 -9.86 -6.88
N ASP A 352 -24.49 -9.59 -5.72
CA ASP A 352 -24.47 -8.29 -5.05
C ASP A 352 -23.06 -7.70 -4.88
N TRP A 353 -22.08 -8.55 -4.52
CA TRP A 353 -20.70 -8.12 -4.33
C TRP A 353 -19.98 -7.94 -5.67
N ARG A 354 -20.29 -8.77 -6.68
CA ARG A 354 -19.77 -8.59 -8.05
C ARG A 354 -20.25 -7.28 -8.66
N GLU A 355 -21.51 -6.93 -8.45
CA GLU A 355 -22.08 -5.68 -8.94
C GLU A 355 -21.42 -4.46 -8.29
N LEU A 356 -21.16 -4.50 -6.97
CA LEU A 356 -20.40 -3.44 -6.30
C LEU A 356 -18.96 -3.34 -6.84
N ILE A 357 -18.28 -4.48 -7.00
CA ILE A 357 -16.92 -4.51 -7.57
C ILE A 357 -16.94 -3.94 -8.99
N ALA A 358 -17.90 -4.30 -9.83
CA ALA A 358 -18.07 -3.79 -11.19
C ALA A 358 -18.29 -2.27 -11.23
N ALA A 359 -19.02 -1.73 -10.25
CA ALA A 359 -19.26 -0.29 -10.14
C ALA A 359 -18.01 0.49 -9.73
N LEU A 360 -17.07 -0.14 -9.02
CA LEU A 360 -15.82 0.44 -8.56
C LEU A 360 -14.67 0.24 -9.56
N VAL A 361 -14.61 -0.92 -10.22
CA VAL A 361 -13.55 -1.34 -11.13
C VAL A 361 -14.02 -1.21 -12.58
N ARG A 362 -14.08 0.02 -13.06
CA ARG A 362 -14.39 0.39 -14.45
C ARG A 362 -13.44 1.48 -14.96
N TYR A 363 -13.30 1.58 -16.28
CA TYR A 363 -12.29 2.44 -16.90
C TYR A 363 -12.60 3.93 -16.79
N ASP A 364 -13.82 4.32 -17.14
CA ASP A 364 -14.27 5.71 -17.12
C ASP A 364 -14.29 6.29 -15.70
N SER A 365 -14.41 7.62 -15.64
CA SER A 365 -14.48 8.36 -14.37
C SER A 365 -15.82 8.18 -13.65
N GLY A 366 -16.81 7.54 -14.29
CA GLY A 366 -18.13 7.21 -13.75
C GLY A 366 -18.14 6.09 -12.70
N ARG A 367 -17.02 5.83 -12.03
CA ARG A 367 -16.94 4.89 -10.89
C ARG A 367 -17.87 5.34 -9.78
N ALA A 368 -18.46 4.38 -9.07
CA ALA A 368 -19.27 4.68 -7.90
C ALA A 368 -18.46 5.47 -6.87
N THR A 369 -19.03 6.56 -6.36
CA THR A 369 -18.39 7.38 -5.34
C THR A 369 -18.54 6.76 -3.96
N ALA A 370 -17.67 7.15 -3.03
CA ALA A 370 -17.75 6.70 -1.64
C ALA A 370 -19.12 7.01 -0.99
N GLU A 371 -19.75 8.13 -1.37
CA GLU A 371 -21.09 8.50 -0.93
C GLU A 371 -22.14 7.48 -1.41
N GLN A 372 -22.16 7.18 -2.72
CA GLN A 372 -23.12 6.26 -3.33
C GLN A 372 -23.06 4.86 -2.71
N VAL A 373 -21.86 4.39 -2.37
CA VAL A 373 -21.66 3.05 -1.78
C VAL A 373 -21.79 3.04 -0.25
N SER A 374 -21.63 4.16 0.45
CA SER A 374 -21.78 4.20 1.91
C SER A 374 -23.22 3.98 2.37
N TYR A 375 -24.21 4.51 1.63
CA TYR A 375 -25.64 4.27 1.90
C TYR A 375 -26.07 2.82 1.64
N THR A 376 -25.30 2.08 0.85
CA THR A 376 -25.62 0.73 0.40
C THR A 376 -25.36 -0.34 1.46
N ILE A 377 -24.36 -0.13 2.33
CA ILE A 377 -23.92 -1.19 3.24
C ILE A 377 -24.89 -1.40 4.43
N GLY A 378 -25.77 -0.42 4.67
CA GLY A 378 -26.82 -0.45 5.71
C GLY A 378 -28.17 -1.06 5.29
N SER A 379 -28.46 -1.20 3.99
CA SER A 379 -29.67 -1.86 3.46
C SER A 379 -29.29 -3.04 2.54
N LYS A 380 -30.27 -3.78 2.01
CA LYS A 380 -30.00 -4.86 1.05
C LYS A 380 -29.30 -4.25 -0.18
N PHE A 381 -28.22 -4.87 -0.66
CA PHE A 381 -27.39 -4.38 -1.78
C PHE A 381 -28.18 -4.04 -3.07
N ALA A 382 -29.40 -4.54 -3.24
CA ALA A 382 -30.27 -4.25 -4.39
C ALA A 382 -30.60 -2.75 -4.59
N ASP A 383 -30.47 -1.90 -3.56
CA ASP A 383 -30.84 -0.48 -3.64
C ASP A 383 -29.74 0.42 -4.26
N VAL A 384 -28.54 -0.10 -4.54
CA VAL A 384 -27.42 0.65 -5.18
C VAL A 384 -27.84 1.25 -6.52
N PHE A 385 -28.63 0.50 -7.28
CA PHE A 385 -28.82 0.72 -8.71
C PHE A 385 -30.08 1.51 -9.06
N SER A 386 -30.92 1.89 -8.09
CA SER A 386 -32.08 2.75 -8.32
C SER A 386 -31.69 4.23 -8.50
N ASN A 387 -30.54 4.64 -7.96
CA ASN A 387 -30.02 6.01 -8.04
C ASN A 387 -28.83 6.20 -9.00
N ILE A 388 -28.28 5.10 -9.54
CA ILE A 388 -27.27 5.17 -10.62
C ILE A 388 -28.02 5.24 -11.95
N ASN A 389 -27.76 6.31 -12.72
CA ASN A 389 -28.43 6.63 -13.98
C ASN A 389 -28.61 5.36 -14.86
N PRO A 390 -29.84 4.97 -15.26
CA PRO A 390 -30.09 3.73 -16.00
C PRO A 390 -29.22 3.56 -17.26
N LEU A 391 -28.82 4.68 -17.88
CA LEU A 391 -27.95 4.70 -19.06
C LEU A 391 -26.48 4.30 -18.79
N SER A 392 -26.10 4.10 -17.52
CA SER A 392 -24.76 3.68 -17.09
C SER A 392 -24.66 2.21 -16.67
N ARG A 393 -25.77 1.46 -16.84
CA ARG A 393 -25.81 0.00 -16.67
C ARG A 393 -25.18 -0.66 -17.90
N PRO A 394 -24.07 -1.40 -17.77
CA PRO A 394 -23.33 -1.96 -18.93
C PRO A 394 -24.14 -2.90 -19.83
N TRP A 395 -25.25 -3.45 -19.32
CA TRP A 395 -26.04 -4.48 -20.00
C TRP A 395 -27.20 -3.93 -20.86
N ASP A 396 -27.62 -2.68 -20.63
CA ASP A 396 -28.79 -2.11 -21.35
C ASP A 396 -28.46 -1.62 -22.77
N ILE A 397 -27.17 -1.46 -23.10
CA ILE A 397 -26.72 -1.01 -24.43
C ILE A 397 -26.67 -2.18 -25.45
N VAL A 398 -26.60 -3.43 -24.98
CA VAL A 398 -26.50 -4.61 -25.88
C VAL A 398 -27.88 -5.20 -26.22
N LEU A 399 -28.90 -5.00 -25.38
CA LEU A 399 -30.23 -5.61 -25.58
C LEU A 399 -31.21 -4.80 -26.43
N CYS A 400 -30.93 -3.53 -26.76
CA CYS A 400 -31.82 -2.71 -27.59
C CYS A 400 -31.72 -2.94 -29.12
N LYS A 401 -30.95 -3.92 -29.60
CA LYS A 401 -30.86 -4.25 -31.04
C LYS A 401 -31.33 -5.66 -31.43
N ILE A 402 -31.86 -6.44 -30.50
CA ILE A 402 -32.47 -7.74 -30.81
C ILE A 402 -33.91 -7.67 -30.33
N HIS A 403 -34.84 -7.54 -31.27
CA HIS A 403 -36.31 -7.40 -31.17
C HIS A 403 -36.86 -6.03 -31.60
N LYS A 404 -36.90 -5.84 -32.92
CA LYS A 404 -38.15 -5.41 -33.57
C LYS A 404 -38.40 -6.33 -34.78
N PRO A 405 -39.66 -6.73 -35.03
CA PRO A 405 -40.05 -7.62 -36.12
C PRO A 405 -39.82 -7.03 -37.50
#